data_AF-W6TRL1-F1
#
_entry.id   AF-W6TRL1-F1
#
_cell.length_a   1.000
_cell.length_b   1.000
_cell.length_c   1.000
_cell.angle_alpha   90.00
_cell.angle_beta   90.00
_cell.angle_gamma   90.00
#
_symmetry.space_group_name_H-M   'P 1'
#
loop_
_entity.id
_entity.type
_entity.pdbx_description
1 polymer ?
#
loop_
_entity_poly.entity_id
_entity_poly.type
_entity_poly.pdbx_seq_one_letter_code
_entity_poly.pdbx_strand_id
1 'polypeptide(L)'
;MKLRTVVCLFLVIATISCKTNNGSSCKITYIFNNYKKIGTKEYLDVRVFGSQQNGNLLILVEDWHKLEEIRRTKGMGYRGSELNGLVVKLVNDPIAKYSYKNLKSIID
;
A
#
# COMPACT_ATOMS: atom_id res chain seq x y z
N MET A 1 16.70 1.16 40.94
CA MET A 1 16.21 2.52 40.61
C MET A 1 16.92 3.04 39.36
N LYS A 2 16.32 2.86 38.17
CA LYS A 2 16.22 3.88 37.10
C LYS A 2 15.44 3.28 35.93
N LEU A 3 14.16 3.67 35.86
CA LEU A 3 13.36 3.66 34.65
C LEU A 3 14.11 4.40 33.54
N ARG A 4 14.15 3.84 32.33
CA ARG A 4 13.96 4.60 31.08
C ARG A 4 13.23 3.74 30.06
N THR A 5 11.91 3.80 30.15
CA THR A 5 10.97 3.60 29.07
C THR A 5 11.40 4.46 27.89
N VAL A 6 11.97 3.85 26.85
CA VAL A 6 12.04 4.47 25.52
C VAL A 6 10.94 3.79 24.71
N VAL A 7 9.77 4.41 24.72
CA VAL A 7 8.73 4.16 23.71
C VAL A 7 9.34 4.61 22.39
N CYS A 8 10.06 3.71 21.73
CA CYS A 8 10.47 3.92 20.37
C CYS A 8 9.23 3.66 19.52
N LEU A 9 8.49 4.75 19.30
CA LEU A 9 7.41 4.90 18.34
C LEU A 9 7.97 4.65 16.93
N PHE A 10 8.37 3.40 16.64
CA PHE A 10 8.71 2.98 15.30
C PHE A 10 7.40 2.87 14.53
N LEU A 11 7.01 4.01 13.96
CA LEU A 11 6.22 4.02 12.75
C LEU A 11 7.02 3.23 11.70
N VAL A 12 6.83 1.90 11.66
CA VAL A 12 7.42 1.04 10.65
C VAL A 12 6.73 1.39 9.34
N ILE A 13 7.25 2.42 8.67
CA ILE A 13 6.94 2.71 7.28
C ILE A 13 7.63 1.61 6.49
N ALA A 14 6.88 0.56 6.18
CA ALA A 14 7.38 -0.55 5.38
C ALA A 14 7.41 -0.11 3.92
N THR A 15 8.54 0.45 3.47
CA THR A 15 8.92 0.33 2.06
C THR A 15 9.38 -1.11 1.87
N ILE A 16 8.66 -1.89 1.05
CA ILE A 16 9.07 -3.25 0.71
C ILE A 16 10.35 -3.14 -0.13
N SER A 17 11.50 -3.17 0.54
CA SER A 17 12.83 -3.15 -0.07
C SER A 17 13.30 -4.58 -0.26
N CYS A 18 13.32 -5.05 -1.50
CA CYS A 18 13.96 -6.32 -1.85
C CYS A 18 15.49 -6.20 -1.71
N LYS A 19 16.11 -7.16 -1.01
CA LYS A 19 17.57 -7.35 -1.03
C LYS A 19 17.96 -8.15 -2.27
N THR A 20 18.80 -7.58 -3.14
CA THR A 20 19.43 -8.28 -4.27
C THR A 20 20.94 -8.29 -4.08
N ASN A 21 21.55 -9.48 -4.05
CA ASN A 21 22.99 -9.66 -3.90
C ASN A 21 23.81 -9.36 -5.19
N ASN A 22 23.18 -8.86 -6.25
CA ASN A 22 23.82 -8.55 -7.52
C ASN A 22 23.04 -7.46 -8.27
N GLY A 23 23.40 -6.19 -8.07
CA GLY A 23 23.24 -5.04 -9.00
C GLY A 23 21.88 -4.73 -9.65
N SER A 24 20.83 -5.52 -9.42
CA SER A 24 19.56 -5.44 -10.12
C SER A 24 18.56 -4.76 -9.19
N SER A 25 18.20 -3.51 -9.47
CA SER A 25 17.18 -2.80 -8.70
C SER A 25 15.86 -3.59 -8.75
N CYS A 26 15.47 -4.21 -7.65
CA CYS A 26 14.14 -4.80 -7.53
C CYS A 26 13.10 -3.68 -7.53
N LYS A 27 12.59 -3.36 -8.72
CA LYS A 27 11.46 -2.46 -8.89
C LYS A 27 10.19 -3.27 -8.59
N ILE A 28 9.52 -2.94 -7.49
CA ILE A 28 8.18 -3.43 -7.21
C ILE A 28 7.20 -2.43 -7.83
N THR A 29 6.30 -2.95 -8.65
CA THR A 29 5.26 -2.18 -9.33
C THR A 29 3.91 -2.53 -8.71
N TYR A 30 3.14 -1.51 -8.36
CA TYR A 30 1.82 -1.66 -7.75
C TYR A 30 0.78 -1.19 -8.74
N ILE A 31 -0.05 -2.10 -9.24
CA ILE A 31 -1.09 -1.79 -10.21
C ILE A 31 -2.45 -1.83 -9.54
N PHE A 32 -3.21 -0.75 -9.61
CA PHE A 32 -4.56 -0.72 -9.10
C PHE A 32 -5.46 -1.66 -9.91
N ASN A 33 -6.12 -2.60 -9.23
CA ASN A 33 -7.01 -3.57 -9.87
C ASN A 33 -8.47 -3.20 -9.62
N ASN A 34 -8.86 -2.99 -8.36
CA ASN A 34 -10.24 -2.67 -8.04
C ASN A 34 -10.44 -1.94 -6.70
N TYR A 35 -11.53 -1.20 -6.60
CA TYR A 35 -12.04 -0.66 -5.35
C TYR A 35 -12.98 -1.70 -4.70
N LYS A 36 -12.85 -1.90 -3.39
CA LYS A 36 -13.70 -2.82 -2.62
C LYS A 36 -14.22 -2.14 -1.37
N LYS A 37 -15.50 -2.33 -1.06
CA LYS A 37 -16.09 -1.94 0.22
C LYS A 37 -16.65 -3.17 0.90
N ILE A 38 -16.22 -3.40 2.15
CA ILE A 38 -16.65 -4.54 2.95
C ILE A 38 -17.12 -3.98 4.29
N GLY A 39 -18.43 -4.02 4.53
CA GLY A 39 -19.06 -3.32 5.64
C GLY A 39 -18.83 -1.81 5.55
N THR A 40 -18.30 -1.22 6.62
CA THR A 40 -17.98 0.21 6.69
C THR A 40 -16.58 0.55 6.16
N LYS A 41 -15.74 -0.46 5.89
CA LYS A 41 -14.35 -0.28 5.49
C LYS A 41 -14.18 -0.35 3.98
N GLU A 42 -13.22 0.43 3.48
CA GLU A 42 -12.95 0.59 2.07
C GLU A 42 -11.50 0.20 1.78
N TYR A 43 -11.28 -0.48 0.66
CA TYR A 43 -10.03 -1.15 0.34
C TYR A 43 -9.65 -0.94 -1.13
N LEU A 44 -8.35 -0.93 -1.40
CA LEU A 44 -7.79 -1.11 -2.74
C LEU A 44 -7.31 -2.54 -2.91
N ASP A 45 -7.75 -3.18 -3.98
CA ASP A 45 -7.15 -4.39 -4.51
C ASP A 45 -6.04 -3.98 -5.47
N VAL A 46 -4.81 -4.31 -5.13
CA VAL A 46 -3.60 -3.89 -5.84
C VAL A 46 -2.82 -5.13 -6.25
N ARG A 47 -2.53 -5.25 -7.54
CA ARG A 47 -1.62 -6.27 -8.03
C ARG A 47 -0.18 -5.80 -7.81
N VAL A 48 0.63 -6.65 -7.20
CA VAL A 48 2.04 -6.39 -6.95
C VAL A 48 2.83 -7.22 -7.96
N PHE A 49 3.73 -6.56 -8.68
CA PHE A 49 4.67 -7.19 -9.60
C PHE A 49 6.09 -6.87 -9.17
N GLY A 50 6.96 -7.86 -9.17
CA GLY A 50 8.38 -7.71 -8.89
C GLY A 50 9.11 -8.98 -9.23
N SER A 51 10.44 -8.91 -9.26
CA SER A 51 11.30 -10.05 -9.62
C SER A 51 11.08 -11.31 -8.77
N GLN A 52 10.52 -11.17 -7.56
CA GLN A 52 10.23 -12.29 -6.66
C GLN A 52 8.82 -12.26 -6.06
N GLN A 53 7.99 -11.28 -6.42
CA GLN A 53 6.67 -11.08 -5.81
C GLN A 53 5.65 -10.79 -6.89
N ASN A 54 4.79 -11.77 -7.16
CA ASN A 54 3.61 -11.63 -7.99
C ASN A 54 2.39 -12.05 -7.17
N GLY A 55 1.45 -11.15 -6.97
CA GLY A 55 0.25 -11.43 -6.20
C GLY A 55 -0.67 -10.24 -6.06
N ASN A 56 -1.75 -10.43 -5.29
CA ASN A 56 -2.69 -9.36 -4.98
C ASN A 56 -2.58 -8.95 -3.51
N LEU A 57 -2.73 -7.66 -3.27
CA LEU A 57 -2.69 -7.04 -1.97
C LEU A 57 -4.00 -6.29 -1.74
N LEU A 58 -4.65 -6.59 -0.61
CA LEU A 58 -5.73 -5.75 -0.10
C LEU A 58 -5.14 -4.70 0.84
N ILE A 59 -5.41 -3.44 0.54
CA ILE A 59 -4.93 -2.28 1.31
C ILE A 59 -6.15 -1.57 1.86
N LEU A 60 -6.26 -1.47 3.18
CA LEU A 60 -7.27 -0.67 3.86
C LEU A 60 -7.02 0.82 3.59
N VAL A 61 -8.05 1.59 3.27
CA VAL A 61 -7.94 3.04 3.07
C VAL A 61 -8.79 3.77 4.09
N GLU A 62 -8.12 4.43 5.03
CA GLU A 62 -8.75 5.25 6.08
C GLU A 62 -8.69 6.74 5.72
N ASP A 63 -7.64 7.14 5.00
CA ASP A 63 -7.43 8.49 4.47
C ASP A 63 -7.34 8.41 2.94
N TRP A 64 -8.21 9.16 2.28
CA TRP A 64 -8.34 9.17 0.83
C TRP A 64 -7.54 10.28 0.15
N HIS A 65 -6.72 11.00 0.90
CA HIS A 65 -5.88 12.03 0.32
C HIS A 65 -5.02 11.47 -0.84
N LYS A 66 -5.06 12.13 -2.00
CA LYS A 66 -4.46 11.71 -3.29
C LYS A 66 -5.09 10.49 -3.98
N LEU A 67 -6.17 9.96 -3.44
CA LEU A 67 -6.93 8.83 -3.99
C LEU A 67 -8.43 9.19 -4.13
N GLU A 68 -8.79 10.47 -3.97
CA GLU A 68 -10.15 10.95 -3.90
C GLU A 68 -10.95 10.57 -5.15
N GLU A 69 -10.31 10.69 -6.32
CA GLU A 69 -10.94 10.34 -7.58
C GLU A 69 -11.16 8.83 -7.74
N ILE A 70 -10.25 7.98 -7.24
CA ILE A 70 -10.46 6.53 -7.18
C ILE A 70 -11.67 6.23 -6.29
N ARG A 71 -11.80 6.90 -5.15
CA ARG A 71 -12.97 6.74 -4.26
C ARG A 71 -14.26 7.18 -4.95
N ARG A 72 -14.26 8.38 -5.52
CA ARG A 72 -15.41 9.04 -6.14
C ARG A 72 -15.96 8.22 -7.30
N THR A 73 -15.08 7.68 -8.12
CA THR A 73 -15.42 6.85 -9.29
C THR A 73 -15.58 5.37 -8.96
N LYS A 74 -15.36 4.96 -7.70
CA LYS A 74 -15.27 3.56 -7.29
C LYS A 74 -14.28 2.76 -8.15
N GLY A 75 -13.17 3.40 -8.52
CA GLY A 75 -12.10 2.83 -9.33
C GLY A 75 -12.35 2.79 -10.83
N MET A 76 -13.47 3.32 -11.34
CA MET A 76 -13.69 3.41 -12.79
C MET A 76 -12.72 4.43 -13.41
N GLY A 77 -12.04 4.03 -14.49
CA GLY A 77 -11.05 4.88 -15.17
C GLY A 77 -9.64 4.84 -14.57
N TYR A 78 -9.43 4.08 -13.49
CA TYR A 78 -8.11 3.92 -12.85
C TYR A 78 -7.60 2.48 -12.84
N ARG A 79 -8.42 1.53 -13.31
CA ARG A 79 -8.03 0.10 -13.37
C ARG A 79 -6.86 -0.07 -14.33
N GLY A 80 -5.79 -0.70 -13.85
CA GLY A 80 -4.56 -0.87 -14.62
C GLY A 80 -3.53 0.21 -14.36
N SER A 81 -3.90 1.33 -13.73
CA SER A 81 -2.96 2.42 -13.42
C SER A 81 -1.95 2.02 -12.34
N GLU A 82 -0.72 2.50 -12.46
CA GLU A 82 0.36 2.30 -11.50
C GLU A 82 0.21 3.26 -10.31
N LEU A 83 0.21 2.70 -9.10
CA LEU A 83 0.31 3.42 -7.84
C LEU A 83 1.80 3.67 -7.52
N ASN A 84 2.39 4.64 -8.21
CA ASN A 84 3.79 4.99 -8.09
C ASN A 84 4.15 5.57 -6.71
N GLY A 85 5.17 4.99 -6.07
CA GLY A 85 5.63 5.42 -4.75
C GLY A 85 4.60 5.15 -3.65
N LEU A 86 3.83 4.08 -3.76
CA LEU A 86 2.86 3.66 -2.75
C LEU A 86 3.55 3.36 -1.41
N VAL A 87 3.06 4.00 -0.36
CA VAL A 87 3.52 3.81 1.02
C VAL A 87 2.40 3.20 1.84
N VAL A 88 2.70 2.11 2.52
CA VAL A 88 1.78 1.39 3.39
C VAL A 88 2.32 1.24 4.81
N LYS A 89 1.42 1.07 5.77
CA LYS A 89 1.73 0.68 7.15
C LYS A 89 1.13 -0.70 7.44
N LEU A 90 1.80 -1.50 8.27
CA LEU A 90 1.20 -2.72 8.81
C LEU A 90 0.07 -2.36 9.76
N VAL A 91 -1.03 -3.09 9.67
CA VAL A 91 -2.19 -2.93 10.55
C VAL A 91 -2.71 -4.29 11.01
N ASN A 92 -3.37 -4.29 12.15
CA ASN A 92 -4.09 -5.46 12.64
C ASN A 92 -5.56 -5.37 12.20
N ASP A 93 -5.81 -5.53 10.91
CA ASP A 93 -7.17 -5.64 10.36
C ASP A 93 -7.44 -7.10 9.96
N PRO A 94 -8.65 -7.63 10.21
CA PRO A 94 -8.96 -9.04 9.93
C PRO A 94 -8.91 -9.40 8.44
N ILE A 95 -8.98 -8.40 7.54
CA ILE A 95 -9.03 -8.60 6.08
C ILE A 95 -7.74 -8.13 5.43
N ALA A 96 -7.24 -6.96 5.80
CA ALA A 96 -6.05 -6.35 5.21
C ALA A 96 -4.87 -6.34 6.17
N LYS A 97 -3.71 -6.82 5.72
CA LYS A 97 -2.46 -6.70 6.49
C LYS A 97 -1.86 -5.30 6.45
N TYR A 98 -2.29 -4.48 5.50
CA TYR A 98 -1.72 -3.17 5.21
C TYR A 98 -2.80 -2.10 5.11
N SER A 99 -2.45 -0.88 5.52
CA SER A 99 -3.26 0.32 5.34
C SER A 99 -2.48 1.37 4.56
N TYR A 100 -3.20 2.10 3.71
CA TYR A 100 -2.69 3.18 2.89
C TYR A 100 -2.14 4.31 3.78
N LYS A 101 -0.99 4.85 3.39
CA LYS A 101 -0.37 5.98 4.07
C LYS A 101 -0.10 7.17 3.16
N ASN A 102 0.43 6.92 1.96
CA ASN A 102 0.74 7.97 0.99
C ASN A 102 0.98 7.37 -0.40
N LEU A 103 0.97 8.24 -1.41
CA LEU A 103 1.32 7.94 -2.79
C LEU A 103 2.10 9.11 -3.39
N LYS A 104 3.03 8.84 -4.31
CA LYS A 104 3.69 9.89 -5.08
C LYS A 104 2.79 10.36 -6.22
N SER A 105 2.32 9.45 -7.07
CA SER A 105 1.43 9.73 -8.19
C SER A 105 0.68 8.49 -8.65
N ILE A 106 -0.40 8.69 -9.40
CA ILE A 106 -1.04 7.64 -10.21
C ILE A 106 -0.56 7.82 -11.65
N ILE A 107 -0.13 6.74 -12.30
CA ILE A 107 0.31 6.74 -13.70
C ILE A 107 -0.65 5.86 -14.49
N ASP A 108 -1.29 6.41 -15.52
CA ASP A 108 -2.16 5.68 -16.45
C ASP A 108 -1.36 5.11 -17.64
#